data_AF-A0A7S2QNQ8-F1
#
_entry.id   AF-A0A7S2QNQ8-F1
#
_cell.length_a   1.000
_cell.length_b   1.000
_cell.length_c   1.000
_cell.angle_alpha   90.00
_cell.angle_beta   90.00
_cell.angle_gamma   90.00
#
_symmetry.space_group_name_H-M   'P 1'
#
loop_
_entity.id
_entity.type
_entity.pdbx_description
1 polymer ?
#
loop_
_entity_poly.entity_id
_entity_poly.type
_entity_poly.pdbx_seq_one_letter_code
_entity_poly.pdbx_strand_id
1 'polypeptide(L)'
;DNSDYTLVYVNILTGITHQIRITMQSVGHPLVSDDRYLPRDQAFSDLRWCPRNFLVEVRSDFFDVGGPHAEPLRRKYTRVSIENPLPAHFQEVLTKKLQLKEVLDPTADLFVGPQYWAIGDVELLSAYPKDDEFRKKVMRWGQR
;
A
#
# COMPACT_ATOMS: atom_id res chain seq x y z
N ASP A 1 20.34 -1.08 -16.73
CA ASP A 1 21.22 -1.97 -15.95
C ASP A 1 20.57 -3.35 -16.00
N ASN A 2 21.34 -4.44 -16.14
CA ASN A 2 20.76 -5.78 -16.26
C ASN A 2 20.29 -6.30 -14.88
N SER A 3 19.69 -5.42 -14.09
CA SER A 3 19.28 -5.60 -12.70
C SER A 3 17.82 -6.00 -12.65
N ASP A 4 17.49 -6.88 -11.72
CA ASP A 4 16.11 -7.28 -11.47
C ASP A 4 15.54 -6.48 -10.30
N TYR A 5 14.29 -6.03 -10.47
CA TYR A 5 13.55 -5.24 -9.49
C TYR A 5 12.27 -5.96 -9.12
N THR A 6 11.84 -5.82 -7.86
CA THR A 6 10.57 -6.39 -7.38
C THR A 6 9.66 -5.26 -6.92
N LEU A 7 8.44 -5.23 -7.45
CA LEU A 7 7.37 -4.38 -6.92
C LEU A 7 6.70 -5.11 -5.77
N VAL A 8 6.65 -4.49 -4.58
CA VAL A 8 6.09 -5.10 -3.37
C VAL A 8 5.01 -4.22 -2.76
N TYR A 9 4.00 -4.85 -2.16
CA TYR A 9 3.07 -4.21 -1.24
C TYR A 9 3.51 -4.46 0.19
N VAL A 10 3.54 -3.41 1.00
CA VAL A 10 3.98 -3.47 2.39
C VAL A 10 2.86 -2.99 3.30
N ASN A 11 2.37 -3.88 4.16
CA ASN A 11 1.46 -3.53 5.24
C ASN A 11 2.27 -3.16 6.49
N ILE A 12 2.09 -1.94 6.99
CA ILE A 12 2.75 -1.49 8.21
C ILE A 12 1.91 -1.85 9.44
N LEU A 13 2.52 -2.53 10.41
CA LEU A 13 1.89 -2.83 11.71
C LEU A 13 2.28 -1.81 12.78
N THR A 14 3.38 -1.09 12.58
CA THR A 14 3.91 -0.07 13.49
C THR A 14 4.28 1.17 12.69
N GLY A 15 4.41 2.31 13.36
CA GLY A 15 4.70 3.61 12.74
C GLY A 15 6.13 4.12 12.96
N ILE A 16 7.14 3.23 12.98
CA ILE A 16 8.52 3.63 13.28
C ILE A 16 9.09 4.44 12.10
N THR A 17 9.85 5.50 12.41
CA THR A 17 10.49 6.35 11.39
C THR A 17 11.35 5.51 10.44
N HIS A 18 11.12 5.66 9.14
CA HIS A 18 11.82 4.93 8.07
C HIS A 18 11.73 3.40 8.15
N GLN A 19 10.73 2.85 8.86
CA GLN A 19 10.60 1.41 9.09
C GLN A 19 10.73 0.58 7.81
N ILE A 20 10.01 0.95 6.74
CA ILE A 20 10.07 0.22 5.47
C ILE A 20 11.48 0.27 4.88
N ARG A 21 12.08 1.47 4.79
CA ARG A 21 13.41 1.70 4.19
C ARG A 21 14.50 0.89 4.89
N ILE A 22 14.52 0.93 6.23
CA ILE A 22 15.50 0.21 7.05
C ILE A 22 15.30 -1.30 6.93
N THR A 23 14.05 -1.76 7.02
CA THR A 23 13.74 -3.19 6.97
C THR A 23 14.14 -3.76 5.62
N MET A 24 13.74 -3.12 4.52
CA MET A 24 14.07 -3.54 3.16
C MET A 24 15.59 -3.57 2.92
N GLN A 25 16.33 -2.57 3.41
CA GLN A 25 17.80 -2.59 3.37
C GLN A 25 18.39 -3.75 4.18
N SER A 26 17.87 -4.02 5.39
CA SER A 26 18.37 -5.09 6.26
C SER A 26 18.16 -6.49 5.69
N VAL A 27 17.10 -6.69 4.90
CA VAL A 27 16.81 -7.94 4.19
C VAL A 27 17.64 -8.07 2.91
N GLY A 28 18.34 -7.00 2.49
CA GLY A 28 19.18 -7.00 1.29
C GLY A 28 18.49 -6.53 0.02
N HIS A 29 17.27 -5.98 0.14
CA HIS A 29 16.48 -5.47 -0.98
C HIS A 29 16.09 -3.99 -0.77
N PRO A 30 17.05 -3.05 -0.76
CA PRO A 30 16.75 -1.63 -0.61
C PRO A 30 15.75 -1.09 -1.63
N LEU A 31 15.13 0.03 -1.27
CA LEU A 31 14.26 0.77 -2.17
C LEU A 31 15.07 1.50 -3.24
N VAL A 32 14.53 1.57 -4.46
CA VAL A 32 15.09 2.31 -5.58
C VAL A 32 15.16 3.81 -5.26
N SER A 33 16.27 4.45 -5.62
CA SER A 33 16.50 5.88 -5.36
C SER A 33 16.42 6.27 -3.88
N ASP A 34 16.71 5.34 -2.96
CA ASP A 34 16.87 5.64 -1.54
C ASP A 34 18.20 6.36 -1.27
N ASP A 35 18.12 7.64 -0.99
CA ASP A 35 19.28 8.54 -0.76
C ASP A 35 20.08 8.25 0.53
N ARG A 36 19.52 7.45 1.46
CA ARG A 36 20.10 7.22 2.79
C ARG A 36 20.63 5.81 2.97
N TYR A 37 19.90 4.82 2.48
CA TYR A 37 20.20 3.42 2.77
C TYR A 37 20.86 2.68 1.60
N LEU A 38 20.85 3.24 0.38
CA LEU A 38 21.66 2.73 -0.73
C LEU A 38 23.08 3.30 -0.73
N PRO A 39 24.05 2.60 -1.34
CA PRO A 39 25.32 3.18 -1.74
C PRO A 39 25.10 4.43 -2.60
N ARG A 40 25.86 5.50 -2.36
CA ARG A 40 25.68 6.80 -3.04
C ARG A 40 25.69 6.66 -4.56
N ASP A 41 26.63 5.92 -5.11
CA ASP A 41 26.76 5.74 -6.56
C ASP A 41 25.54 5.05 -7.18
N GLN A 42 24.97 4.08 -6.46
CA GLN A 42 23.72 3.42 -6.86
C GLN A 42 22.55 4.40 -6.78
N ALA A 43 22.39 5.13 -5.67
CA ALA A 43 21.32 6.11 -5.51
C ALA A 43 21.38 7.20 -6.60
N PHE A 44 22.56 7.72 -6.93
CA PHE A 44 22.74 8.67 -8.03
C PHE A 44 22.45 8.06 -9.40
N SER A 45 22.80 6.79 -9.60
CA SER A 45 22.44 6.07 -10.82
C SER A 45 20.93 5.94 -10.98
N ASP A 46 20.23 5.62 -9.89
CA ASP A 46 18.78 5.43 -9.86
C ASP A 46 18.02 6.73 -10.12
N LEU A 47 18.52 7.85 -9.58
CA LEU A 47 17.94 9.19 -9.78
C LEU A 47 17.84 9.60 -11.26
N ARG A 48 18.61 8.97 -12.16
CA ARG A 48 18.51 9.23 -13.61
C ARG A 48 17.21 8.75 -14.23
N TRP A 49 16.51 7.80 -13.59
CA TRP A 49 15.29 7.20 -14.12
C TRP A 49 14.14 7.18 -13.10
N CYS A 50 14.43 7.17 -11.81
CA CYS A 50 13.45 7.26 -10.73
C CYS A 50 13.74 8.51 -9.87
N PRO A 51 12.95 9.59 -9.97
CA PRO A 51 13.33 10.92 -9.47
C PRO A 51 13.39 11.05 -7.94
N ARG A 52 12.85 10.07 -7.21
CA ARG A 52 12.81 10.03 -5.73
C ARG A 52 12.71 8.59 -5.27
N ASN A 53 12.89 8.36 -3.97
CA ASN A 53 12.68 7.05 -3.35
C ASN A 53 11.34 6.44 -3.80
N PHE A 54 11.40 5.24 -4.38
CA PHE A 54 10.23 4.49 -4.88
C PHE A 54 9.44 3.93 -3.69
N LEU A 55 8.72 4.81 -3.00
CA LEU A 55 7.89 4.50 -1.84
C LEU A 55 6.67 5.42 -1.83
N VAL A 56 5.48 4.81 -1.84
CA VAL A 56 4.20 5.52 -1.85
C VAL A 56 3.19 4.80 -0.99
N GLU A 57 2.41 5.58 -0.26
CA GLU A 57 1.17 5.12 0.34
C GLU A 57 0.08 5.02 -0.74
N VAL A 58 -0.32 3.78 -1.04
CA VAL A 58 -1.34 3.46 -2.06
C VAL A 58 -2.71 3.21 -1.46
N ARG A 59 -2.78 2.89 -0.17
CA ARG A 59 -4.02 2.63 0.56
C ARG A 59 -3.85 2.94 2.04
N SER A 60 -4.87 3.56 2.61
CA SER A 60 -5.04 3.74 4.05
C SER A 60 -6.39 3.24 4.50
N ASP A 61 -6.39 2.42 5.55
CA ASP A 61 -7.60 1.92 6.19
C ASP A 61 -7.68 2.43 7.63
N PHE A 62 -8.83 2.95 8.03
CA PHE A 62 -9.09 3.34 9.42
C PHE A 62 -10.55 3.14 9.80
N PHE A 63 -10.83 3.07 11.09
CA PHE A 63 -12.18 2.97 11.61
C PHE A 63 -12.74 4.36 11.89
N ASP A 64 -13.89 4.66 11.29
CA ASP A 64 -14.62 5.91 11.55
C ASP A 64 -15.45 5.78 12.83
N VAL A 65 -14.82 6.13 13.94
CA VAL A 65 -15.46 6.17 15.27
C VAL A 65 -16.52 7.28 15.39
N GLY A 66 -16.47 8.29 14.51
CA GLY A 66 -17.36 9.46 14.50
C GLY A 66 -18.48 9.40 13.46
N GLY A 67 -18.59 8.28 12.73
CA GLY A 67 -19.44 8.18 11.55
C GLY A 67 -20.94 8.36 11.81
N PRO A 68 -21.75 8.48 10.75
CA PRO A 68 -23.17 8.86 10.81
C PRO A 68 -24.08 7.79 11.45
N HIS A 69 -23.53 6.65 11.85
CA HIS A 69 -24.30 5.55 12.41
C HIS A 69 -24.64 5.81 13.88
N ALA A 70 -25.93 5.91 14.21
CA ALA A 70 -26.37 6.08 15.60
C ALA A 70 -25.94 4.93 16.51
N GLU A 71 -25.83 3.70 15.99
CA GLU A 71 -25.46 2.51 16.76
C GLU A 71 -23.94 2.45 17.05
N PRO A 72 -23.50 2.37 18.32
CA PRO A 72 -22.08 2.35 18.69
C PRO A 72 -21.30 1.14 18.15
N LEU A 73 -21.93 -0.04 18.10
CA LEU A 73 -21.31 -1.24 17.54
C LEU A 73 -21.00 -1.03 16.06
N ARG A 74 -21.96 -0.50 15.29
CA ARG A 74 -21.77 -0.21 13.87
C ARG A 74 -20.66 0.82 13.61
N ARG A 75 -20.55 1.87 14.45
CA ARG A 75 -19.46 2.86 14.36
C ARG A 75 -18.09 2.24 14.55
N LYS A 76 -17.93 1.42 15.60
CA LYS A 76 -16.64 0.77 15.93
C LYS A 76 -16.06 -0.05 14.77
N TYR A 77 -16.91 -0.61 13.92
CA TYR A 77 -16.51 -1.46 12.79
C TYR A 77 -16.74 -0.81 11.42
N THR A 78 -17.05 0.50 11.37
CA THR A 78 -17.16 1.23 10.11
C THR A 78 -15.76 1.53 9.59
N ARG A 79 -15.22 0.59 8.81
CA ARG A 79 -13.95 0.80 8.10
C ARG A 79 -14.14 1.74 6.92
N VAL A 80 -13.37 2.82 6.92
CA VAL A 80 -13.12 3.70 5.78
C VAL A 80 -11.80 3.28 5.15
N SER A 81 -11.83 3.11 3.83
CA SER A 81 -10.67 2.77 3.02
C SER A 81 -10.46 3.90 2.02
N ILE A 82 -9.29 4.51 2.04
CA ILE A 82 -8.85 5.53 1.10
C ILE A 82 -7.82 4.89 0.19
N GLU A 83 -8.02 5.02 -1.11
CA GLU A 83 -7.10 4.52 -2.13
C GLU A 83 -6.47 5.71 -2.83
N ASN A 84 -5.15 5.66 -3.00
CA ASN A 84 -4.40 6.66 -3.71
C ASN A 84 -3.70 5.98 -4.88
N PRO A 85 -4.06 6.30 -6.14
CA PRO A 85 -3.38 5.73 -7.28
C PRO A 85 -1.89 6.08 -7.25
N LEU A 86 -1.04 5.19 -7.77
CA LEU A 86 0.38 5.46 -7.91
C LEU A 86 0.59 6.80 -8.63
N PRO A 87 1.43 7.72 -8.11
CA PRO A 87 1.76 8.95 -8.80
C PRO A 87 2.22 8.71 -10.24
N ALA A 88 1.89 9.63 -11.15
CA ALA A 88 2.16 9.49 -12.58
C ALA A 88 3.63 9.15 -12.89
N HIS A 89 4.58 9.76 -12.19
CA HIS A 89 6.01 9.47 -12.38
C HIS A 89 6.38 8.02 -12.08
N PHE A 90 5.77 7.38 -11.07
CA PHE A 90 6.02 5.96 -10.80
C PHE A 90 5.30 5.05 -11.80
N GLN A 91 4.11 5.42 -12.25
CA GLN A 91 3.44 4.70 -13.34
C GLN A 91 4.29 4.72 -14.62
N GLU A 92 4.89 5.87 -14.94
CA GLU A 92 5.80 6.01 -16.09
C GLU A 92 7.05 5.15 -15.95
N VAL A 93 7.62 5.06 -14.75
CA VAL A 93 8.75 4.17 -14.47
C VAL A 93 8.36 2.71 -14.72
N LEU A 94 7.24 2.26 -14.15
CA LEU A 94 6.76 0.89 -14.29
C LEU A 94 6.39 0.50 -15.73
N THR A 95 5.93 1.46 -16.54
CA THR A 95 5.48 1.21 -17.92
C THR A 95 6.57 1.39 -18.96
N LYS A 96 7.46 2.39 -18.79
CA LYS A 96 8.47 2.75 -19.80
C LYS A 96 9.85 2.17 -19.51
N LYS A 97 10.19 1.90 -18.25
CA LYS A 97 11.55 1.49 -17.84
C LYS A 97 11.63 0.05 -17.37
N LEU A 98 10.59 -0.45 -16.71
CA LEU A 98 10.53 -1.80 -16.19
C LEU A 98 9.58 -2.65 -17.05
N GLN A 99 9.89 -3.93 -17.16
CA GLN A 99 9.04 -4.92 -17.79
C GLN A 99 8.66 -5.94 -16.74
N LEU A 100 7.36 -6.18 -16.56
CA LEU A 100 6.88 -7.22 -15.67
C LEU A 100 7.30 -8.59 -16.22
N LYS A 101 8.14 -9.30 -15.46
CA LYS A 101 8.61 -10.65 -15.81
C LYS A 101 7.66 -11.72 -15.30
N GLU A 102 7.31 -11.64 -14.03
CA GLU A 102 6.46 -12.63 -13.35
C GLU A 102 5.68 -11.98 -12.21
N VAL A 103 4.56 -12.61 -11.85
CA VAL A 103 3.79 -12.29 -10.65
C VAL A 103 4.02 -13.41 -9.66
N LEU A 104 4.78 -13.14 -8.59
CA LEU A 104 5.17 -14.13 -7.60
C LEU A 104 4.02 -14.52 -6.66
N ASP A 105 3.20 -13.54 -6.29
CA ASP A 105 2.05 -13.75 -5.41
C ASP A 105 0.79 -13.18 -6.05
N PRO A 106 -0.09 -14.03 -6.62
CA PRO A 106 -1.35 -13.57 -7.20
C PRO A 106 -2.37 -13.14 -6.13
N THR A 107 -2.12 -13.49 -4.86
CA THR A 107 -2.95 -13.10 -3.70
C THR A 107 -2.46 -11.83 -3.02
N ALA A 108 -1.27 -11.32 -3.40
CA ALA A 108 -0.77 -10.02 -3.01
C ALA A 108 -1.62 -8.92 -3.65
N ASP A 109 -2.81 -8.76 -3.09
CA ASP A 109 -3.83 -7.88 -3.57
C ASP A 109 -3.92 -6.65 -2.66
N LEU A 110 -3.74 -5.48 -3.29
CA LEU A 110 -4.05 -4.16 -2.73
C LEU A 110 -5.40 -4.13 -2.01
N PHE A 111 -6.38 -4.89 -2.49
CA PHE A 111 -7.76 -4.87 -2.04
C PHE A 111 -8.04 -5.82 -0.87
N VAL A 112 -7.21 -6.84 -0.65
CA VAL A 112 -7.37 -7.77 0.49
C VAL A 112 -7.03 -7.07 1.82
N GLY A 113 -6.19 -6.03 1.80
CA GLY A 113 -5.77 -5.30 3.00
C GLY A 113 -4.98 -6.20 3.96
N PRO A 114 -4.66 -5.73 5.19
CA PRO A 114 -4.06 -6.59 6.19
C PRO A 114 -4.99 -7.77 6.50
N GLN A 115 -4.57 -8.99 6.16
CA GLN A 115 -5.25 -10.25 6.51
C GLN A 115 -5.17 -10.57 8.01
N TYR A 116 -4.41 -9.77 8.77
CA TYR A 116 -4.35 -9.84 10.23
C TYR A 116 -5.60 -9.19 10.82
N TRP A 117 -6.71 -9.87 10.62
CA TRP A 117 -7.97 -9.59 11.28
C TRP A 117 -7.81 -9.90 12.76
N ALA A 118 -8.19 -8.95 13.62
CA ALA A 118 -8.43 -9.28 15.00
C ALA A 118 -9.54 -10.35 15.02
N ILE A 119 -9.29 -11.44 15.73
CA ILE A 119 -10.29 -12.49 16.02
C ILE A 119 -11.58 -11.79 16.49
N GLY A 120 -12.62 -11.82 15.65
CA GLY A 120 -13.90 -11.11 15.86
C GLY A 120 -14.50 -10.45 14.61
N ASP A 121 -13.70 -10.10 13.60
CA ASP A 121 -14.19 -9.39 12.40
C ASP A 121 -14.89 -10.29 11.36
N VAL A 122 -14.50 -11.56 11.25
CA VAL A 122 -15.09 -12.51 10.26
C VAL A 122 -16.55 -12.80 10.56
N GLU A 123 -16.88 -12.98 11.84
CA GLU A 123 -18.24 -13.25 12.31
C GLU A 123 -19.17 -12.04 12.07
N LEU A 124 -18.65 -10.82 12.24
CA LEU A 124 -19.42 -9.58 12.07
C LEU A 124 -19.53 -9.13 10.60
N LEU A 125 -18.50 -9.33 9.78
CA LEU A 125 -18.59 -9.15 8.32
C LEU A 125 -19.62 -10.10 7.70
N SER A 126 -19.73 -11.32 8.25
CA SER A 126 -20.77 -12.28 7.89
C SER A 126 -22.15 -11.84 8.39
N ALA A 127 -22.23 -11.25 9.59
CA ALA A 127 -23.50 -10.76 10.16
C ALA A 127 -24.02 -9.47 9.50
N TYR A 128 -23.13 -8.63 8.97
CA TYR A 128 -23.47 -7.34 8.34
C TYR A 128 -22.74 -7.17 7.00
N PRO A 129 -23.13 -7.92 5.96
CA PRO A 129 -22.48 -7.83 4.65
C PRO A 129 -22.64 -6.42 4.08
N LYS A 130 -21.51 -5.81 3.70
CA LYS A 130 -21.51 -4.55 2.96
C LYS A 130 -22.04 -4.82 1.55
N ASP A 131 -23.11 -4.13 1.18
CA ASP A 131 -23.66 -4.14 -0.17
C ASP A 131 -22.64 -3.60 -1.19
N ASP A 132 -22.70 -4.09 -2.42
CA ASP A 132 -21.79 -3.70 -3.50
C ASP A 132 -21.92 -2.23 -3.88
N GLU A 133 -23.09 -1.63 -3.66
CA GLU A 133 -23.29 -0.19 -3.82
C GLU A 133 -22.50 0.62 -2.78
N PHE A 134 -22.43 0.14 -1.53
CA PHE A 134 -21.64 0.77 -0.48
C PHE A 134 -20.14 0.71 -0.80
N ARG A 135 -19.66 -0.45 -1.30
CA ARG A 135 -18.28 -0.60 -1.76
C ARG A 135 -17.94 0.44 -2.83
N LYS A 136 -18.77 0.56 -3.88
CA LYS A 136 -18.59 1.55 -4.96
C LYS A 136 -18.58 2.99 -4.46
N LYS A 137 -19.38 3.32 -3.45
CA LYS A 137 -19.49 4.69 -2.90
C LYS A 137 -18.23 5.12 -2.14
N VAL A 138 -17.62 4.21 -1.37
CA VAL A 138 -16.35 4.47 -0.66
C VAL A 138 -15.22 4.69 -1.67
N MET A 139 -15.14 3.90 -2.74
CA MET A 139 -14.14 4.08 -3.81
C MET A 139 -14.23 5.47 -4.47
N ARG A 140 -15.46 5.97 -4.68
CA ARG A 140 -15.70 7.30 -5.25
C ARG A 140 -15.20 8.45 -4.37
N TRP A 141 -15.14 8.24 -3.05
CA TRP A 141 -14.66 9.25 -2.10
C TRP A 141 -13.13 9.27 -2.00
N GLY A 142 -12.47 8.13 -2.21
CA GLY A 142 -11.00 8.05 -2.26
C GLY A 142 -10.37 8.61 -3.54
N GLN A 143 -11.12 8.72 -4.63
CA GLN A 143 -10.65 9.27 -5.91
C GLN A 143 -10.76 10.80 -6.06
N ARG A 144 -11.08 11.53 -4.99
CA ARG A 144 -11.21 12.99 -4.99
C ARG A 144 -9.95 13.71 -4.53
#